data_AF-T1U8X2-F1
#
_entry.id   AF-T1U8X2-F1
#
_cell.length_a   1.000
_cell.length_b   1.000
_cell.length_c   1.000
_cell.angle_alpha   90.00
_cell.angle_beta   90.00
_cell.angle_gamma   90.00
#
_symmetry.space_group_name_H-M   'P 1'
#
loop_
_entity.id
_entity.type
_entity.pdbx_description
1 polymer ?
#
loop_
_entity_poly.entity_id
_entity_poly.type
_entity_poly.pdbx_seq_one_letter_code
_entity_poly.pdbx_strand_id
1 'polypeptide(L)'
;MVVVPQGSLKKVFFSLKEQGVDINALDWLFLRLMGMPKKGYIDMGDGALRKGDFLVRLIKGKVALRSVTLIPGETRYFFTQILSETYQLEISELNDAYESIAPRLNGSVIEDGVILPDTYHLPLGENAFKIMQALIGQSLKKHEALSKQWLGYYHKEEWFEKIILASIVQKEAANVEEMPLIASVIFNRLKKGMPLQMDGALNYQEFSHIKVTKDRIKNDSTPYNTYRFKGLPKNPVGSVSIEAIRAVIFPKETNFLYFVKMPNKKHAFSATYKEHLQNINLSNNHFYD
;
A
#
# COMPACT_ATOMS: atom_id res chain seq x y z
N MET A 1 19.53 -27.27 -1.46
CA MET A 1 18.68 -26.62 -0.44
C MET A 1 17.77 -27.66 0.18
N VAL A 2 17.49 -27.55 1.49
CA VAL A 2 16.60 -28.46 2.24
C VAL A 2 15.36 -27.70 2.68
N VAL A 3 14.18 -28.27 2.46
CA VAL A 3 12.88 -27.69 2.82
C VAL A 3 12.46 -28.16 4.21
N VAL A 4 12.13 -27.23 5.09
CA VAL A 4 11.63 -27.51 6.44
C VAL A 4 10.13 -27.23 6.47
N PRO A 5 9.27 -28.26 6.55
CA PRO A 5 7.83 -28.06 6.55
C PRO A 5 7.33 -27.48 7.87
N GLN A 6 6.14 -26.89 7.85
CA GLN A 6 5.45 -26.51 9.08
C GLN A 6 4.79 -27.74 9.72
N GLY A 7 4.94 -27.89 11.03
CA GLY A 7 4.24 -28.93 11.79
C GLY A 7 5.05 -29.42 12.99
N SER A 8 4.65 -30.59 13.50
CA SER A 8 5.33 -31.23 14.63
C SER A 8 6.76 -31.61 14.29
N LEU A 9 7.61 -31.75 15.32
CA LEU A 9 8.99 -32.20 15.16
C LEU A 9 9.09 -33.52 14.39
N LYS A 10 8.11 -34.43 14.55
CA LYS A 10 8.02 -35.68 13.78
C LYS A 10 7.86 -35.43 12.28
N LYS A 11 7.01 -34.48 11.87
CA LYS A 11 6.77 -34.15 10.45
C LYS A 11 8.01 -33.53 9.81
N VAL A 12 8.68 -32.62 10.53
CA VAL A 12 9.97 -32.06 10.09
C VAL A 12 11.01 -33.16 9.95
N PHE A 13 11.15 -34.00 10.97
CA PHE A 13 12.13 -35.09 10.98
C PHE A 13 11.89 -36.12 9.87
N PHE A 14 10.63 -36.43 9.55
CA PHE A 14 10.30 -37.31 8.43
C PHE A 14 10.65 -36.68 7.08
N SER A 15 10.26 -35.42 6.87
CA SER A 15 10.54 -34.69 5.62
C SER A 15 12.04 -34.49 5.36
N LEU A 16 12.84 -34.29 6.41
CA LEU A 16 14.29 -34.21 6.30
C LEU A 16 14.92 -35.56 5.87
N LYS A 17 14.39 -36.69 6.36
CA LYS A 17 14.82 -38.02 5.92
C LYS A 17 14.48 -38.29 4.46
N GLU A 18 13.27 -37.91 4.02
CA GLU A 18 12.86 -38.05 2.62
C GLU A 18 13.76 -37.26 1.66
N GLN A 19 14.29 -36.12 2.12
CA GLN A 19 15.23 -35.28 1.36
C GLN A 19 16.68 -35.76 1.45
N GLY A 20 16.93 -36.94 2.01
CA GLY A 20 18.27 -37.55 2.08
C GLY A 20 19.21 -36.92 3.11
N VAL A 21 18.68 -36.15 4.07
CA VAL A 21 19.49 -35.57 5.15
C VAL A 21 19.80 -36.64 6.20
N ASP A 22 21.07 -36.79 6.57
CA ASP A 22 21.48 -37.68 7.66
C ASP A 22 21.07 -37.12 9.03
N ILE A 23 19.94 -37.62 9.55
CA ILE A 23 19.39 -37.28 10.86
C ILE A 23 19.02 -38.53 11.66
N ASN A 24 19.43 -38.53 12.94
CA ASN A 24 19.33 -39.66 13.85
C ASN A 24 18.58 -39.30 15.15
N ALA A 25 18.43 -40.29 16.04
CA ALA A 25 17.70 -40.11 17.29
C ALA A 25 18.31 -39.05 18.24
N LEU A 26 19.64 -38.85 18.18
CA LEU A 26 20.32 -37.81 18.97
C LEU A 26 20.01 -36.41 18.41
N ASP A 27 19.93 -36.27 17.09
CA ASP A 27 19.51 -35.03 16.44
C ASP A 27 18.06 -34.68 16.78
N TRP A 28 17.18 -35.67 16.83
CA TRP A 28 15.79 -35.51 17.26
C TRP A 28 15.71 -35.02 18.71
N LEU A 29 16.50 -35.62 19.61
CA LEU A 29 16.57 -35.21 21.01
C LEU A 29 17.14 -33.79 21.15
N PHE A 30 18.18 -33.45 20.38
CA PHE A 30 18.76 -32.12 20.35
C PHE A 30 17.73 -31.06 19.93
N LEU A 31 16.99 -31.27 18.84
CA LEU A 31 15.94 -30.35 18.39
C LEU A 31 14.79 -30.24 19.41
N ARG A 32 14.46 -31.34 20.10
CA ARG A 32 13.45 -31.32 21.18
C ARG A 32 13.89 -30.47 22.37
N LEU A 33 15.18 -30.46 22.70
CA LEU A 33 15.74 -29.73 23.85
C LEU A 33 16.08 -28.27 23.52
N MET A 34 16.61 -28.01 22.32
CA MET A 34 17.17 -26.71 21.95
C MET A 34 16.20 -25.78 21.19
N GLY A 35 15.10 -26.32 20.66
CA GLY A 35 14.02 -25.53 20.04
C GLY A 35 13.47 -26.16 18.76
N MET A 36 12.19 -25.95 18.47
CA MET A 36 11.56 -26.49 17.27
C MET A 36 12.14 -25.86 15.99
N PRO A 37 12.41 -26.67 14.95
CA PRO A 37 12.84 -26.14 13.66
C PRO A 37 11.84 -25.13 13.10
N LYS A 38 12.35 -24.02 12.57
CA LYS A 38 11.50 -23.02 11.89
C LYS A 38 11.21 -23.46 10.46
N LYS A 39 9.96 -23.27 10.02
CA LYS A 39 9.56 -23.46 8.62
C LYS A 39 10.45 -22.59 7.71
N GLY A 40 10.92 -23.14 6.60
CA GLY A 40 11.72 -22.37 5.64
C GLY A 40 12.64 -23.25 4.80
N TYR A 41 13.62 -22.61 4.15
CA TYR A 41 14.63 -23.27 3.35
C TYR A 41 15.99 -23.12 4.01
N ILE A 42 16.76 -24.20 4.03
CA ILE A 42 18.13 -24.19 4.52
C ILE A 42 19.04 -24.44 3.33
N ASP A 43 19.87 -23.44 3.04
CA ASP A 43 20.96 -23.62 2.11
C ASP A 43 22.08 -24.44 2.76
N MET A 44 22.41 -25.54 2.10
CA MET A 44 23.44 -26.50 2.53
C MET A 44 24.84 -26.09 2.03
N GLY A 45 24.94 -25.10 1.13
CA GLY A 45 26.19 -24.72 0.46
C GLY A 45 26.79 -25.87 -0.37
N ASP A 46 28.02 -25.67 -0.87
CA ASP A 46 28.75 -26.64 -1.72
C ASP A 46 29.29 -27.87 -0.96
N GLY A 47 28.56 -28.37 0.04
CA GLY A 47 28.83 -29.67 0.66
C GLY A 47 29.69 -29.68 1.93
N ALA A 48 29.99 -28.52 2.53
CA ALA A 48 30.85 -28.43 3.74
C ALA A 48 30.10 -28.01 5.03
N LEU A 49 28.77 -28.10 5.08
CA LEU A 49 28.03 -27.74 6.29
C LEU A 49 28.15 -28.85 7.35
N ARG A 50 28.82 -28.56 8.46
CA ARG A 50 28.92 -29.50 9.59
C ARG A 50 27.53 -29.76 10.18
N LYS A 51 27.29 -31.00 10.62
CA LYS A 51 26.00 -31.45 11.17
C LYS A 51 25.48 -30.56 12.31
N GLY A 52 26.36 -30.14 13.22
CA GLY A 52 26.00 -29.20 14.29
C GLY A 52 25.52 -27.83 13.77
N ASP A 53 26.19 -27.28 12.76
CA ASP A 53 25.80 -26.01 12.13
C ASP A 53 24.47 -26.14 11.39
N PHE A 54 24.22 -27.30 10.77
CA PHE A 54 22.94 -27.64 10.16
C PHE A 54 21.80 -27.69 11.19
N LEU A 55 21.98 -28.37 12.34
CA LEU A 55 20.98 -28.41 13.41
C LEU A 55 20.73 -27.03 14.03
N VAL A 56 21.78 -26.23 14.22
CA VAL A 56 21.64 -24.84 14.66
C VAL A 56 20.92 -24.00 13.61
N ARG A 57 21.17 -24.19 12.32
CA ARG A 57 20.42 -23.54 11.21
C ARG A 57 19.00 -24.06 11.07
N LEU A 58 18.67 -25.28 11.50
CA LEU A 58 17.29 -25.76 11.57
C LEU A 58 16.48 -24.97 12.62
N ILE A 59 17.08 -24.72 13.78
CA ILE A 59 16.47 -23.97 14.87
C ILE A 59 16.46 -22.46 14.57
N LYS A 60 17.58 -21.96 14.03
CA LYS A 60 17.79 -20.53 13.72
C LYS A 60 17.38 -20.16 12.30
N GLY A 61 16.82 -21.10 11.53
CA GLY A 61 16.58 -20.98 10.09
C GLY A 61 16.03 -19.61 9.74
N LYS A 62 16.77 -18.88 8.90
CA LYS A 62 16.27 -17.65 8.31
C LYS A 62 15.08 -18.08 7.46
N VAL A 63 13.87 -17.75 7.88
CA VAL A 63 12.67 -17.95 7.07
C VAL A 63 12.96 -17.28 5.73
N ALA A 64 12.82 -17.99 4.63
CA ALA A 64 13.08 -17.40 3.32
C ALA A 64 12.12 -16.23 3.16
N LEU A 65 12.67 -15.03 2.99
CA LEU A 65 11.89 -13.82 2.80
C LEU A 65 11.70 -13.60 1.30
N ARG A 66 10.53 -13.12 0.93
CA ARG A 66 10.28 -12.58 -0.42
C ARG A 66 9.96 -11.10 -0.30
N SER A 67 10.49 -10.34 -1.26
CA SER A 67 10.23 -8.90 -1.35
C SER A 67 8.99 -8.66 -2.19
N VAL A 68 8.12 -7.78 -1.71
CA VAL A 68 6.97 -7.26 -2.46
C VAL A 68 6.91 -5.75 -2.26
N THR A 69 6.70 -5.00 -3.34
CA THR A 69 6.70 -3.53 -3.30
C THR A 69 5.30 -3.00 -3.57
N LEU A 70 4.79 -2.19 -2.64
CA LEU A 70 3.62 -1.34 -2.87
C LEU A 70 4.11 0.03 -3.33
N ILE A 71 3.82 0.40 -4.57
CA ILE A 71 4.21 1.71 -5.10
C ILE A 71 3.19 2.79 -4.69
N PRO A 72 3.61 4.05 -4.49
CA PRO A 72 2.69 5.14 -4.17
C PRO A 72 1.60 5.32 -5.23
N GLY A 73 0.36 5.52 -4.78
CA GLY A 73 -0.82 5.71 -5.64
C GLY A 73 -1.46 4.42 -6.11
N GLU A 74 -0.84 3.26 -5.90
CA GLU A 74 -1.42 1.97 -6.24
C GLU A 74 -2.56 1.60 -5.29
N THR A 75 -3.56 0.88 -5.79
CA THR A 75 -4.71 0.41 -5.01
C THR A 75 -4.44 -0.94 -4.35
N ARG A 76 -5.12 -1.19 -3.23
CA ARG A 76 -5.14 -2.50 -2.58
C ARG A 76 -5.58 -3.60 -3.54
N TYR A 77 -6.50 -3.31 -4.47
CA TYR A 77 -6.96 -4.26 -5.49
C TYR A 77 -5.80 -4.89 -6.25
N PHE A 78 -4.94 -4.08 -6.88
CA PHE A 78 -3.77 -4.57 -7.62
C PHE A 78 -2.69 -5.12 -6.69
N PHE A 79 -2.50 -4.52 -5.51
CA PHE A 79 -1.52 -5.03 -4.55
C PHE A 79 -1.86 -6.44 -4.03
N THR A 80 -3.14 -6.72 -3.80
CA THR A 80 -3.61 -8.06 -3.42
C THR A 80 -3.31 -9.09 -4.52
N GLN A 81 -3.41 -8.72 -5.80
CA GLN A 81 -3.01 -9.59 -6.92
C GLN A 81 -1.50 -9.88 -6.89
N ILE A 82 -0.67 -8.86 -6.67
CA ILE A 82 0.78 -9.04 -6.53
C ILE A 82 1.09 -9.98 -5.35
N LEU A 83 0.42 -9.82 -4.21
CA LEU A 83 0.58 -10.70 -3.05
C LEU A 83 0.15 -12.15 -3.37
N SER A 84 -1.00 -12.31 -4.02
CA SER A 84 -1.53 -13.61 -4.46
C SER A 84 -0.51 -14.37 -5.31
N GLU A 85 0.03 -13.73 -6.36
CA GLU A 85 1.04 -14.33 -7.25
C GLU A 85 2.36 -14.61 -6.52
N THR A 86 2.80 -13.69 -5.65
CA THR A 86 4.08 -13.77 -4.95
C THR A 86 4.11 -14.86 -3.89
N TYR A 87 3.02 -15.04 -3.16
CA TYR A 87 2.92 -15.95 -2.01
C TYR A 87 2.09 -17.20 -2.29
N GLN A 88 1.51 -17.33 -3.50
CA GLN A 88 0.63 -18.45 -3.89
C GLN A 88 -0.56 -18.60 -2.93
N LEU A 89 -1.19 -17.47 -2.62
CA LEU A 89 -2.34 -17.38 -1.72
C LEU A 89 -3.58 -16.98 -2.51
N GLU A 90 -4.75 -17.45 -2.09
CA GLU A 90 -6.01 -17.06 -2.73
C GLU A 90 -6.36 -15.59 -2.44
N ILE A 91 -6.86 -14.89 -3.46
CA ILE A 91 -7.25 -13.47 -3.35
C ILE A 91 -8.36 -13.29 -2.30
N SER A 92 -9.31 -14.23 -2.22
CA SER A 92 -10.39 -14.19 -1.21
C SER A 92 -9.84 -14.26 0.21
N GLU A 93 -8.89 -15.16 0.49
CA GLU A 93 -8.27 -15.27 1.81
C GLU A 93 -7.51 -14.01 2.21
N LEU A 94 -6.84 -13.35 1.26
CA LEU A 94 -6.16 -12.07 1.47
C LEU A 94 -7.15 -10.94 1.78
N ASN A 95 -8.28 -10.90 1.07
CA ASN A 95 -9.35 -9.92 1.33
C ASN A 95 -10.01 -10.14 2.69
N ASP A 96 -10.39 -11.39 3.02
CA ASP A 96 -10.99 -11.74 4.30
C ASP A 96 -10.05 -11.41 5.47
N ALA A 97 -8.76 -11.73 5.31
CA ALA A 97 -7.72 -11.36 6.25
C ALA A 97 -7.63 -9.84 6.44
N TYR A 98 -7.60 -9.07 5.35
CA TYR A 98 -7.57 -7.62 5.41
C TYR A 98 -8.79 -7.07 6.15
N GLU A 99 -10.00 -7.46 5.77
CA GLU A 99 -11.25 -7.00 6.38
C GLU A 99 -11.34 -7.30 7.89
N SER A 100 -10.76 -8.42 8.33
CA SER A 100 -10.73 -8.80 9.74
C SER A 100 -9.77 -7.96 10.61
N ILE A 101 -8.80 -7.28 9.99
CA ILE A 101 -7.71 -6.56 10.70
C ILE A 101 -7.80 -5.05 10.49
N ALA A 102 -8.22 -4.60 9.31
CA ALA A 102 -8.16 -3.22 8.89
C ALA A 102 -9.01 -2.30 9.79
N PRO A 103 -8.54 -1.07 10.03
CA PRO A 103 -9.29 -0.10 10.81
C PRO A 103 -10.61 0.27 10.11
N ARG A 104 -11.56 0.75 10.91
CA ARG A 104 -12.85 1.24 10.43
C ARG A 104 -12.96 2.75 10.56
N LEU A 105 -13.56 3.40 9.57
CA LEU A 105 -13.98 4.80 9.57
C LEU A 105 -15.50 4.85 9.43
N ASN A 106 -16.18 5.48 10.38
CA ASN A 106 -17.64 5.60 10.40
C ASN A 106 -18.38 4.24 10.25
N GLY A 107 -17.84 3.19 10.87
CA GLY A 107 -18.41 1.83 10.85
C GLY A 107 -18.01 0.95 9.65
N SER A 108 -17.46 1.55 8.60
CA SER A 108 -16.99 0.83 7.40
C SER A 108 -15.49 0.55 7.44
N VAL A 109 -15.04 -0.57 6.87
CA VAL A 109 -13.62 -0.88 6.70
C VAL A 109 -12.97 0.18 5.81
N ILE A 110 -11.77 0.62 6.18
CA ILE A 110 -10.96 1.50 5.34
C ILE A 110 -10.28 0.65 4.28
N GLU A 111 -10.70 0.80 3.03
CA GLU A 111 -10.31 -0.08 1.92
C GLU A 111 -8.87 0.13 1.42
N ASP A 112 -8.36 1.35 1.52
CA ASP A 112 -7.06 1.74 0.99
C ASP A 112 -6.37 2.77 1.88
N GLY A 113 -5.09 3.03 1.63
CA GLY A 113 -4.30 4.01 2.39
C GLY A 113 -3.92 3.56 3.80
N VAL A 114 -4.33 2.36 4.23
CA VAL A 114 -3.89 1.73 5.50
C VAL A 114 -2.51 1.11 5.36
N ILE A 115 -2.24 0.42 4.25
CA ILE A 115 -0.92 -0.12 3.93
C ILE A 115 -0.14 0.99 3.22
N LEU A 116 0.99 1.38 3.80
CA LEU A 116 1.82 2.45 3.24
C LEU A 116 2.67 1.93 2.09
N PRO A 117 3.02 2.75 1.08
CA PRO A 117 3.99 2.38 0.08
C PRO A 117 5.34 2.06 0.71
N ASP A 118 5.85 0.86 0.44
CA ASP A 118 7.15 0.38 0.90
C ASP A 118 7.56 -0.89 0.13
N THR A 119 8.81 -1.31 0.31
CA THR A 119 9.24 -2.67 -0.04
C THR A 119 9.22 -3.54 1.21
N TYR A 120 8.28 -4.48 1.23
CA TYR A 120 8.06 -5.38 2.35
C TYR A 120 8.80 -6.69 2.13
N HIS A 121 9.51 -7.13 3.18
CA HIS A 121 10.18 -8.43 3.20
C HIS A 121 9.40 -9.39 4.10
N LEU A 122 8.53 -10.22 3.51
CA LEU A 122 7.63 -11.10 4.26
C LEU A 122 8.07 -12.56 4.14
N PRO A 123 7.77 -13.40 5.14
CA PRO A 123 8.19 -14.79 5.14
C PRO A 123 7.40 -15.62 4.13
N LEU A 124 8.10 -16.47 3.38
CA LEU A 124 7.49 -17.41 2.45
C LEU A 124 6.75 -18.54 3.17
N GLY A 125 5.60 -18.92 2.61
CA GLY A 125 4.76 -19.98 3.14
C GLY A 125 3.92 -19.57 4.35
N GLU A 126 3.88 -18.29 4.72
CA GLU A 126 2.87 -17.80 5.66
C GLU A 126 1.48 -17.81 5.04
N ASN A 127 0.45 -17.84 5.88
CA ASN A 127 -0.93 -17.71 5.42
C ASN A 127 -1.34 -16.24 5.20
N ALA A 128 -2.45 -16.02 4.49
CA ALA A 128 -2.98 -14.69 4.18
C ALA A 128 -3.15 -13.80 5.41
N PHE A 129 -3.67 -14.34 6.52
CA PHE A 129 -3.83 -13.61 7.77
C PHE A 129 -2.50 -13.06 8.30
N LYS A 130 -1.44 -13.87 8.32
CA LYS A 130 -0.11 -13.45 8.81
C LYS A 130 0.54 -12.42 7.90
N ILE A 131 0.37 -12.55 6.59
CA ILE A 131 0.82 -11.57 5.61
C ILE A 131 0.13 -10.21 5.84
N MET A 132 -1.20 -10.18 5.90
CA MET A 132 -1.97 -8.94 6.12
C MET A 132 -1.72 -8.34 7.50
N GLN A 133 -1.61 -9.18 8.55
CA GLN A 133 -1.27 -8.73 9.90
C GLN A 133 0.06 -8.00 9.95
N ALA A 134 1.07 -8.48 9.24
CA ALA A 134 2.38 -7.83 9.17
C ALA A 134 2.29 -6.48 8.42
N LEU A 135 1.67 -6.47 7.24
CA LEU A 135 1.53 -5.27 6.40
C LEU A 135 0.76 -4.14 7.08
N ILE A 136 -0.41 -4.46 7.62
CA ILE A 136 -1.28 -3.50 8.31
C ILE A 136 -0.64 -3.07 9.63
N GLY A 137 -0.12 -4.01 10.42
CA GLY A 137 0.49 -3.72 11.72
C GLY A 137 1.71 -2.80 11.60
N GLN A 138 2.58 -3.00 10.60
CA GLN A 138 3.71 -2.12 10.34
C GLN A 138 3.24 -0.72 9.91
N SER A 139 2.28 -0.65 9.01
CA SER A 139 1.81 0.61 8.44
C SER A 139 1.03 1.45 9.46
N LEU A 140 0.18 0.84 10.28
CA LEU A 140 -0.55 1.54 11.34
C LEU A 140 0.37 2.16 12.40
N LYS A 141 1.44 1.45 12.79
CA LYS A 141 2.47 2.01 13.69
C LYS A 141 3.12 3.26 13.08
N LYS A 142 3.41 3.23 11.79
CA LYS A 142 4.00 4.37 11.06
C LYS A 142 3.00 5.52 10.93
N HIS A 143 1.74 5.25 10.63
CA HIS A 143 0.67 6.25 10.65
C HIS A 143 0.54 6.94 12.01
N GLU A 144 0.47 6.16 13.10
CA GLU A 144 0.37 6.71 14.46
C GLU A 144 1.60 7.56 14.81
N ALA A 145 2.80 7.10 14.46
CA ALA A 145 4.04 7.84 14.70
C ALA A 145 4.06 9.18 13.93
N LEU A 146 3.69 9.18 12.65
CA LEU A 146 3.60 10.39 11.83
C LEU A 146 2.56 11.38 12.38
N SER A 147 1.38 10.88 12.78
CA SER A 147 0.34 11.72 13.38
C SER A 147 0.84 12.37 14.67
N LYS A 148 1.43 11.60 15.58
CA LYS A 148 1.99 12.14 16.83
C LYS A 148 3.10 13.15 16.55
N GLN A 149 3.95 12.89 15.56
CA GLN A 149 5.05 13.77 15.20
C GLN A 149 4.56 15.12 14.65
N TRP A 150 3.54 15.12 13.78
CA TRP A 150 3.13 16.31 13.06
C TRP A 150 1.93 17.05 13.68
N LEU A 151 1.04 16.33 14.37
CA LEU A 151 -0.14 16.90 15.03
C LEU A 151 -0.01 16.95 16.56
N GLY A 152 0.97 16.27 17.16
CA GLY A 152 1.15 16.18 18.61
C GLY A 152 0.27 15.14 19.30
N TYR A 153 -0.67 14.52 18.57
CA TYR A 153 -1.55 13.46 19.07
C TYR A 153 -1.92 12.50 17.94
N TYR A 154 -2.61 11.41 18.30
CA TYR A 154 -3.21 10.48 17.35
C TYR A 154 -4.70 10.33 17.62
N HIS A 155 -5.50 10.75 16.66
CA HIS A 155 -6.93 10.46 16.59
C HIS A 155 -7.21 9.79 15.25
N LYS A 156 -7.64 8.51 15.29
CA LYS A 156 -7.70 7.64 14.11
C LYS A 156 -8.61 8.20 13.02
N GLU A 157 -9.81 8.64 13.37
CA GLU A 157 -10.80 9.13 12.41
C GLU A 157 -10.28 10.38 11.69
N GLU A 158 -9.86 11.41 12.45
CA GLU A 158 -9.25 12.62 11.92
C GLU A 158 -8.00 12.35 11.04
N TRP A 159 -7.18 11.38 11.45
CA TRP A 159 -5.99 10.99 10.70
C TRP A 159 -6.37 10.36 9.36
N PHE A 160 -7.29 9.40 9.34
CA PHE A 160 -7.70 8.76 8.10
C PHE A 160 -8.52 9.68 7.18
N GLU A 161 -9.21 10.69 7.70
CA GLU A 161 -9.75 11.78 6.88
C GLU A 161 -8.66 12.54 6.12
N LYS A 162 -7.51 12.80 6.75
CA LYS A 162 -6.33 13.37 6.09
C LYS A 162 -5.70 12.41 5.08
N ILE A 163 -5.74 11.10 5.34
CA ILE A 163 -5.29 10.08 4.37
C ILE A 163 -6.19 10.05 3.12
N ILE A 164 -7.50 10.25 3.26
CA ILE A 164 -8.41 10.38 2.10
C ILE A 164 -7.96 11.54 1.21
N LEU A 165 -7.75 12.73 1.79
CA LEU A 165 -7.21 13.89 1.08
C LEU A 165 -5.86 13.58 0.41
N ALA A 166 -4.95 12.96 1.14
CA ALA A 166 -3.61 12.64 0.66
C ALA A 166 -3.63 11.67 -0.51
N SER A 167 -4.59 10.74 -0.55
CA SER A 167 -4.75 9.79 -1.67
C SER A 167 -5.18 10.47 -2.97
N ILE A 168 -5.99 11.52 -2.87
CA ILE A 168 -6.36 12.34 -4.04
C ILE A 168 -5.14 13.15 -4.48
N VAL A 169 -4.44 13.81 -3.56
CA VAL A 169 -3.19 14.54 -3.86
C VAL A 169 -2.17 13.63 -4.54
N GLN A 170 -1.98 12.41 -4.04
CA GLN A 170 -1.05 11.42 -4.57
C GLN A 170 -1.35 11.05 -6.03
N LYS A 171 -2.63 10.95 -6.40
CA LYS A 171 -3.06 10.59 -7.75
C LYS A 171 -3.06 11.74 -8.74
N GLU A 172 -3.21 12.98 -8.25
CA GLU A 172 -3.23 14.19 -9.10
C GLU A 172 -1.84 14.79 -9.32
N ALA A 173 -0.92 14.62 -8.37
CA ALA A 173 0.39 15.25 -8.43
C ALA A 173 1.28 14.68 -9.54
N ALA A 174 1.91 15.57 -10.33
CA ALA A 174 2.94 15.14 -11.29
C ALA A 174 4.30 14.93 -10.61
N ASN A 175 4.55 15.57 -9.46
CA ASN A 175 5.77 15.49 -8.66
C ASN A 175 5.51 15.91 -7.21
N VAL A 176 6.52 15.72 -6.35
CA VAL A 176 6.43 16.01 -4.91
C VAL A 176 6.24 17.51 -4.63
N GLU A 177 6.87 18.37 -5.43
CA GLU A 177 6.81 19.83 -5.25
C GLU A 177 5.41 20.41 -5.48
N GLU A 178 4.59 19.74 -6.29
CA GLU A 178 3.20 20.13 -6.56
C GLU A 178 2.20 19.63 -5.51
N MET A 179 2.53 18.62 -4.71
CA MET A 179 1.60 18.04 -3.74
C MET A 179 1.02 19.10 -2.78
N PRO A 180 1.80 20.02 -2.18
CA PRO A 180 1.24 21.05 -1.29
C PRO A 180 0.34 22.07 -2.00
N LEU A 181 0.57 22.31 -3.30
CA LEU A 181 -0.27 23.19 -4.13
C LEU A 181 -1.59 22.50 -4.47
N ILE A 182 -1.57 21.22 -4.81
CA ILE A 182 -2.77 20.44 -5.08
C ILE A 182 -3.61 20.29 -3.80
N ALA A 183 -2.96 20.04 -2.65
CA ALA A 183 -3.63 20.06 -1.35
C ALA A 183 -4.35 21.40 -1.11
N SER A 184 -3.68 22.52 -1.40
CA SER A 184 -4.26 23.88 -1.36
C SER A 184 -5.55 23.98 -2.18
N VAL A 185 -5.52 23.52 -3.44
CA VAL A 185 -6.68 23.54 -4.34
C VAL A 185 -7.84 22.72 -3.78
N ILE A 186 -7.56 21.52 -3.26
CA ILE A 186 -8.60 20.66 -2.67
C ILE A 186 -9.24 21.35 -1.46
N PHE A 187 -8.45 21.87 -0.53
CA PHE A 187 -8.98 22.60 0.63
C PHE A 187 -9.79 23.84 0.22
N ASN A 188 -9.32 24.62 -0.74
CA ASN A 188 -10.02 25.80 -1.24
C ASN A 188 -11.37 25.46 -1.90
N ARG A 189 -11.42 24.37 -2.68
CA ARG A 189 -12.67 23.89 -3.30
C ARG A 189 -13.65 23.39 -2.25
N LEU A 190 -13.20 22.60 -1.27
CA LEU A 190 -14.04 22.14 -0.16
C LEU A 190 -14.63 23.31 0.63
N LYS A 191 -13.81 24.30 0.98
CA LYS A 191 -14.24 25.52 1.68
C LYS A 191 -15.30 26.31 0.92
N LYS A 192 -15.26 26.30 -0.42
CA LYS A 192 -16.24 26.96 -1.30
C LYS A 192 -17.44 26.07 -1.67
N GLY A 193 -17.51 24.84 -1.17
CA GLY A 193 -18.57 23.89 -1.55
C GLY A 193 -18.56 23.53 -3.04
N MET A 194 -17.39 23.60 -3.68
CA MET A 194 -17.16 23.20 -5.08
C MET A 194 -16.94 21.68 -5.16
N PRO A 195 -17.43 21.01 -6.22
CA PRO A 195 -17.02 19.63 -6.51
C PRO A 195 -15.50 19.57 -6.77
N LEU A 196 -14.84 18.48 -6.37
CA LEU A 196 -13.39 18.37 -6.55
C LEU A 196 -13.02 18.17 -8.01
N GLN A 197 -13.79 17.37 -8.77
CA GLN A 197 -13.57 17.12 -10.21
C GLN A 197 -12.16 16.58 -10.50
N MET A 198 -11.76 15.56 -9.74
CA MET A 198 -10.44 14.95 -9.80
C MET A 198 -10.55 13.55 -10.40
N ASP A 199 -9.89 13.33 -11.55
CA ASP A 199 -9.87 12.04 -12.25
C ASP A 199 -9.27 10.94 -11.36
N GLY A 200 -8.26 11.28 -10.56
CA GLY A 200 -7.59 10.37 -9.64
C GLY A 200 -8.53 9.77 -8.59
N ALA A 201 -9.56 10.51 -8.17
CA ALA A 201 -10.58 9.97 -7.27
C ALA A 201 -11.47 8.94 -8.00
N LEU A 202 -11.87 9.24 -9.24
CA LEU A 202 -12.72 8.35 -10.04
C LEU A 202 -11.97 7.09 -10.49
N ASN A 203 -10.67 7.19 -10.76
CA ASN A 203 -9.79 6.06 -11.07
C ASN A 203 -9.42 5.29 -9.81
N TYR A 204 -10.38 4.57 -9.22
CA TYR A 204 -10.17 3.79 -8.01
C TYR A 204 -10.50 2.29 -8.20
N GLN A 205 -9.96 1.45 -7.30
CA GLN A 205 -10.03 -0.02 -7.35
C GLN A 205 -9.53 -0.58 -8.69
N GLU A 206 -10.27 -1.50 -9.31
CA GLU A 206 -9.95 -2.12 -10.60
C GLU A 206 -9.81 -1.10 -11.75
N PHE A 207 -10.35 0.11 -11.59
CA PHE A 207 -10.29 1.16 -12.61
C PHE A 207 -9.03 2.04 -12.53
N SER A 208 -8.13 1.81 -11.57
CA SER A 208 -6.95 2.67 -11.31
C SER A 208 -6.03 2.84 -12.51
N HIS A 209 -6.02 1.88 -13.45
CA HIS A 209 -5.18 1.90 -14.66
C HIS A 209 -5.95 2.19 -15.94
N ILE A 210 -7.21 2.63 -15.84
CA ILE A 210 -8.07 2.92 -17.01
C ILE A 210 -8.15 4.42 -17.22
N LYS A 211 -8.15 4.86 -18.48
CA LYS A 211 -8.34 6.27 -18.81
C LYS A 211 -9.77 6.71 -18.44
N VAL A 212 -9.90 7.83 -17.73
CA VAL A 212 -11.22 8.44 -17.49
C VAL A 212 -11.77 8.99 -18.82
N THR A 213 -12.99 8.59 -19.17
CA THR A 213 -13.69 9.08 -20.36
C THR A 213 -14.78 10.07 -19.97
N LYS A 214 -15.19 10.93 -20.92
CA LYS A 214 -16.33 11.84 -20.73
C LYS A 214 -17.61 11.10 -20.34
N ASP A 215 -17.82 9.92 -20.94
CA ASP A 215 -18.97 9.07 -20.63
C ASP A 215 -18.93 8.60 -19.17
N ARG A 216 -17.77 8.13 -18.71
CA ARG A 216 -17.57 7.69 -17.32
C ARG A 216 -17.79 8.83 -16.33
N ILE A 217 -17.25 10.02 -16.59
CA ILE A 217 -17.49 11.21 -15.76
C ILE A 217 -18.99 11.49 -15.60
N LYS A 218 -19.75 11.36 -16.70
CA LYS A 218 -21.19 11.64 -16.74
C LYS A 218 -22.02 10.56 -16.04
N ASN A 219 -21.70 9.30 -16.26
CA ASN A 219 -22.59 8.17 -15.94
C ASN A 219 -22.22 7.42 -14.66
N ASP A 220 -20.94 7.44 -14.25
CA ASP A 220 -20.48 6.73 -13.06
C ASP A 220 -21.19 7.25 -11.80
N SER A 221 -21.87 6.36 -11.08
CA SER A 221 -22.68 6.68 -9.89
C SER A 221 -21.97 6.32 -8.58
N THR A 222 -20.71 5.90 -8.64
CA THR A 222 -19.95 5.57 -7.44
C THR A 222 -19.67 6.83 -6.60
N PRO A 223 -19.54 6.70 -5.28
CA PRO A 223 -19.22 7.84 -4.41
C PRO A 223 -17.83 8.43 -4.66
N TYR A 224 -17.03 7.81 -5.53
CA TYR A 224 -15.70 8.28 -5.94
C TYR A 224 -15.76 9.27 -7.12
N ASN A 225 -16.92 9.40 -7.79
CA ASN A 225 -17.13 10.38 -8.84
C ASN A 225 -17.27 11.80 -8.25
N THR A 226 -16.13 12.44 -8.00
CA THR A 226 -16.06 13.80 -7.46
C THR A 226 -16.47 14.91 -8.44
N TYR A 227 -16.87 14.55 -9.67
CA TYR A 227 -17.54 15.48 -10.59
C TYR A 227 -19.02 15.61 -10.25
N ARG A 228 -19.65 14.53 -9.79
CA ARG A 228 -21.09 14.47 -9.48
C ARG A 228 -21.38 14.70 -8.00
N PHE A 229 -20.55 14.12 -7.13
CA PHE A 229 -20.74 14.18 -5.68
C PHE A 229 -19.75 15.17 -5.06
N LYS A 230 -20.29 16.11 -4.27
CA LYS A 230 -19.49 17.09 -3.53
C LYS A 230 -18.88 16.47 -2.28
N GLY A 231 -17.77 17.07 -1.83
CA GLY A 231 -17.05 16.62 -0.64
C GLY A 231 -15.98 15.58 -0.98
N LEU A 232 -15.48 14.92 0.06
CA LEU A 232 -14.50 13.86 -0.07
C LEU A 232 -15.18 12.51 -0.31
N PRO A 233 -14.53 11.58 -1.05
CA PRO A 233 -14.94 10.19 -1.05
C PRO A 233 -14.84 9.59 0.36
N LYS A 234 -15.54 8.48 0.59
CA LYS A 234 -15.60 7.85 1.93
C LYS A 234 -14.34 7.04 2.29
N ASN A 235 -13.51 6.71 1.31
CA ASN A 235 -12.28 5.95 1.46
C ASN A 235 -11.13 6.62 0.71
N PRO A 236 -9.88 6.42 1.14
CA PRO A 236 -8.72 6.76 0.34
C PRO A 236 -8.77 6.03 -1.00
N VAL A 237 -8.32 6.68 -2.05
CA VAL A 237 -8.36 6.15 -3.42
C VAL A 237 -7.08 5.43 -3.83
N GLY A 238 -6.28 4.97 -2.87
CA GLY A 238 -5.02 4.26 -3.09
C GLY A 238 -4.04 4.46 -1.93
N SER A 239 -2.88 3.83 -2.04
CA SER A 239 -1.75 3.99 -1.13
C SER A 239 -1.14 5.38 -1.23
N VAL A 240 -0.67 5.92 -0.09
CA VAL A 240 -0.20 7.31 0.02
C VAL A 240 1.25 7.40 0.47
N SER A 241 2.06 8.16 -0.25
CA SER A 241 3.43 8.46 0.19
C SER A 241 3.44 9.36 1.43
N ILE A 242 4.56 9.36 2.16
CA ILE A 242 4.76 10.24 3.33
C ILE A 242 4.71 11.71 2.88
N GLU A 243 5.21 12.00 1.69
CA GLU A 243 5.21 13.31 1.05
C GLU A 243 3.78 13.81 0.80
N ALA A 244 2.90 12.95 0.28
CA ALA A 244 1.50 13.29 0.06
C ALA A 244 0.76 13.54 1.37
N ILE A 245 1.01 12.71 2.41
CA ILE A 245 0.44 12.95 3.75
C ILE A 245 0.94 14.30 4.28
N ARG A 246 2.25 14.54 4.23
CA ARG A 246 2.85 15.80 4.70
C ARG A 246 2.28 17.02 3.98
N ALA A 247 2.04 16.94 2.68
CA ALA A 247 1.45 17.99 1.88
C ALA A 247 0.01 18.35 2.31
N VAL A 248 -0.74 17.39 2.86
CA VAL A 248 -2.08 17.64 3.42
C VAL A 248 -2.01 18.22 4.83
N ILE A 249 -1.03 17.80 5.64
CA ILE A 249 -0.83 18.38 6.98
C ILE A 249 -0.32 19.82 6.90
N PHE A 250 0.59 20.08 5.97
CA PHE A 250 1.24 21.38 5.76
C PHE A 250 1.04 21.83 4.30
N PRO A 251 -0.20 22.14 3.89
CA PRO A 251 -0.47 22.60 2.53
C PRO A 251 0.14 23.98 2.30
N LYS A 252 0.39 24.31 1.03
CA LYS A 252 0.75 25.69 0.69
C LYS A 252 -0.49 26.57 0.79
N GLU A 253 -0.38 27.74 1.39
CA GLU A 253 -1.49 28.69 1.42
C GLU A 253 -1.55 29.46 0.09
N THR A 254 -2.62 29.24 -0.67
CA THR A 254 -2.86 29.91 -1.96
C THR A 254 -4.35 30.15 -2.15
N ASN A 255 -4.70 30.95 -3.16
CA ASN A 255 -6.09 31.12 -3.61
C ASN A 255 -6.40 30.26 -4.84
N PHE A 256 -5.57 29.27 -5.17
CA PHE A 256 -5.77 28.45 -6.36
C PHE A 256 -7.02 27.58 -6.23
N LEU A 257 -7.75 27.50 -7.34
CA LEU A 257 -8.97 26.70 -7.48
C LEU A 257 -8.88 25.73 -8.66
N TYR A 258 -7.92 25.93 -9.56
CA TYR A 258 -7.78 25.14 -10.78
C TYR A 258 -6.32 24.83 -11.01
N PHE A 259 -6.09 23.70 -11.69
CA PHE A 259 -4.80 23.38 -12.28
C PHE A 259 -5.01 22.62 -13.57
N VAL A 260 -4.05 22.73 -14.50
CA VAL A 260 -4.04 21.97 -15.75
C VAL A 260 -2.62 21.57 -16.08
N LYS A 261 -2.45 20.34 -16.58
CA LYS A 261 -1.14 19.81 -16.96
C LYS A 261 -0.63 20.54 -18.20
N MET A 262 0.62 20.96 -18.17
CA MET A 262 1.31 21.68 -19.22
C MET A 262 2.28 20.77 -19.98
N PRO A 263 2.77 21.16 -21.17
CA PRO A 263 3.69 20.35 -21.98
C PRO A 263 4.99 19.96 -21.26
N ASN A 264 5.46 20.80 -20.34
CA ASN A 264 6.62 20.53 -19.48
C ASN A 264 6.37 19.46 -18.39
N LYS A 265 5.21 18.77 -18.45
CA LYS A 265 4.74 17.74 -17.52
C LYS A 265 4.48 18.22 -16.08
N LYS A 266 4.46 19.54 -15.85
CA LYS A 266 4.03 20.19 -14.60
C LYS A 266 2.64 20.79 -14.76
N HIS A 267 2.06 21.28 -13.68
CA HIS A 267 0.77 21.93 -13.65
C HIS A 267 0.90 23.45 -13.62
N ALA A 268 0.06 24.14 -14.40
CA ALA A 268 -0.21 25.56 -14.23
C ALA A 268 -1.41 25.72 -13.29
N PHE A 269 -1.21 26.42 -12.17
CA PHE A 269 -2.23 26.67 -11.17
C PHE A 269 -2.87 28.05 -11.38
N SER A 270 -4.18 28.18 -11.13
CA SER A 270 -4.88 29.46 -11.27
C SER A 270 -5.98 29.66 -10.23
N ALA A 271 -6.24 30.92 -9.89
CA ALA A 271 -7.26 31.30 -8.92
C ALA A 271 -8.64 31.48 -9.57
N THR A 272 -8.66 31.86 -10.86
CA THR A 272 -9.90 32.12 -11.59
C THR A 272 -10.12 31.14 -12.73
N TYR A 273 -11.39 30.95 -13.11
CA TYR A 273 -11.77 30.14 -14.26
C TYR A 273 -11.27 30.75 -15.58
N LYS A 274 -11.22 32.09 -15.68
CA LYS A 274 -10.71 32.78 -16.87
C LYS A 274 -9.24 32.45 -17.12
N GLU A 275 -8.40 32.53 -16.08
CA GLU A 275 -6.99 32.12 -16.15
C GLU A 275 -6.84 30.63 -16.46
N HIS A 276 -7.71 29.79 -15.88
CA HIS A 276 -7.69 28.35 -16.17
C HIS A 276 -7.94 28.06 -17.66
N LEU A 277 -8.92 28.74 -18.28
CA LEU A 277 -9.18 28.62 -19.72
C LEU A 277 -7.99 29.08 -20.58
N GLN A 278 -7.29 30.14 -20.15
CA GLN A 278 -6.06 30.58 -20.82
C GLN A 278 -4.97 29.49 -20.75
N ASN A 279 -4.77 28.90 -19.58
CA ASN A 279 -3.81 27.80 -19.40
C ASN A 279 -4.19 26.55 -20.22
N ILE A 280 -5.48 26.21 -20.32
CA ILE A 280 -5.96 25.12 -21.18
C ILE A 280 -5.62 25.39 -22.65
N ASN A 281 -5.85 26.61 -23.13
CA ASN A 281 -5.52 26.97 -24.52
C ASN A 281 -4.01 26.88 -24.78
N LEU A 282 -3.18 27.37 -23.86
CA LEU A 282 -1.72 27.25 -23.94
C LEU A 282 -1.26 25.79 -23.94
N SER A 283 -1.87 24.96 -23.08
CA SER A 283 -1.60 23.52 -23.03
C SER A 283 -1.92 22.86 -24.37
N ASN A 284 -3.10 23.10 -24.94
CA ASN A 284 -3.54 22.46 -26.18
C ASN A 284 -2.72 22.88 -27.40
N ASN A 285 -2.32 24.15 -27.50
CA ASN A 285 -1.56 24.65 -28.66
C ASN A 285 -0.17 23.99 -28.82
N HIS A 286 0.39 23.41 -27.75
CA HIS A 286 1.68 22.73 -27.78
C HIS A 286 1.59 21.19 -27.89
N PHE A 287 0.39 20.61 -27.93
CA PHE A 287 0.21 19.17 -28.22
C PHE A 287 0.10 18.88 -29.72
N TYR A 288 0.07 19.92 -30.57
CA TYR A 288 -0.04 19.83 -32.03
C TYR A 288 1.21 20.29 -32.79
N ASP A 289 2.29 20.63 -32.06
CA ASP A 289 3.65 20.85 -32.59
C ASP A 289 4.54 19.63 -32.26
#